data_AF-V4T4Y5-F1
#
_entry.id   AF-V4T4Y5-F1
#
_cell.length_a   1.000
_cell.length_b   1.000
_cell.length_c   1.000
_cell.angle_alpha   90.00
_cell.angle_beta   90.00
_cell.angle_gamma   90.00
#
_symmetry.space_group_name_H-M   'P 1'
#
loop_
_entity.id
_entity.type
_entity.pdbx_description
1 polymer ?
#
loop_
_entity_poly.entity_id
_entity_poly.type
_entity_poly.pdbx_seq_one_letter_code
_entity_poly.pdbx_strand_id
1 'polypeptide(L)'
;MVEPSPPSPSLQIPNHMVPPPLDPPPQPSPSPPQPQQQRTSSLFSFPSRPALRVTSEFDSDSSIFLHKISCKLFDSLAKLKVSFQNDNKGQIFEPQLAFTSKHLSLHYDLEEQNAFVKSSFDVGPKLHFRAAHDVKAQQGEVGVVANLGDPGYALELSSPVPYVGYPKATFKFPLGEVSLVEREEEEVKKTLSISGIAKGQILNGICTAQYEEEDLKLRYCYKDEALSFIPTISLPSNALSFALKRQFSPSDKLRLELSLFPFFPLHI
;
A
#
# COMPACT_ATOMS: atom_id res chain seq x y z
N MET A 1 -28.73 63.64 -7.29
CA MET A 1 -28.27 64.38 -6.10
C MET A 1 -28.98 63.76 -4.90
N VAL A 2 -28.31 62.85 -4.20
CA VAL A 2 -28.79 62.26 -2.94
C VAL A 2 -27.56 62.11 -2.05
N GLU A 3 -27.63 62.78 -0.92
CA GLU A 3 -26.63 62.99 0.12
C GLU A 3 -26.57 61.77 1.07
N PRO A 4 -25.40 61.41 1.64
CA PRO A 4 -25.29 60.25 2.52
C PRO A 4 -25.76 60.54 3.96
N SER A 5 -26.48 59.58 4.53
CA SER A 5 -27.04 59.61 5.89
C SER A 5 -25.98 59.52 7.01
N PRO A 6 -26.22 60.11 8.20
CA PRO A 6 -25.26 60.16 9.31
C PRO A 6 -25.19 58.85 10.13
N PRO A 7 -24.09 58.60 10.86
CA PRO A 7 -23.90 57.38 11.65
C PRO A 7 -24.63 57.42 13.01
N SER A 8 -25.09 56.24 13.45
CA SER A 8 -25.82 56.00 14.71
C SER A 8 -24.93 56.10 15.97
N PRO A 9 -25.48 56.49 17.14
CA PRO A 9 -24.71 56.67 18.36
C PRO A 9 -24.42 55.33 19.09
N SER A 10 -23.18 55.20 19.56
CA SER A 10 -22.67 54.05 20.31
C SER A 10 -23.19 54.02 21.75
N LEU A 11 -23.73 52.88 22.18
CA LEU A 11 -24.14 52.62 23.57
C LEU A 11 -22.90 52.47 24.48
N GLN A 12 -22.75 53.37 25.45
CA GLN A 12 -21.73 53.29 26.51
C GLN A 12 -22.21 52.39 27.65
N ILE A 13 -21.44 51.35 27.95
CA ILE A 13 -21.66 50.46 29.11
C ILE A 13 -20.80 50.96 30.29
N PRO A 14 -21.34 51.14 31.51
CA PRO A 14 -20.57 51.64 32.67
C PRO A 14 -19.57 50.63 33.24
N ASN A 15 -18.31 51.05 33.39
CA ASN A 15 -17.18 50.29 33.92
C ASN A 15 -17.19 50.19 35.47
N HIS A 16 -18.03 49.33 36.06
CA HIS A 16 -17.97 49.12 37.52
C HIS A 16 -17.98 47.66 38.03
N MET A 17 -17.73 46.65 37.19
CA MET A 17 -17.52 45.27 37.66
C MET A 17 -16.35 44.54 36.99
N VAL A 18 -15.13 45.05 37.12
CA VAL A 18 -13.92 44.28 36.80
C VAL A 18 -13.06 44.15 38.07
N PRO A 19 -12.81 42.93 38.59
CA PRO A 19 -11.89 42.70 39.69
C PRO A 19 -10.45 43.12 39.33
N PRO A 20 -9.60 43.49 40.31
CA PRO A 20 -8.23 43.88 40.03
C PRO A 20 -7.41 42.70 39.45
N PRO A 21 -6.38 42.97 38.62
CA PRO A 21 -5.51 41.93 38.09
C PRO A 21 -4.75 41.22 39.22
N LEU A 22 -4.74 39.89 39.19
CA LEU A 22 -3.87 39.06 40.02
C LEU A 22 -2.42 39.18 39.55
N ASP A 23 -1.49 39.30 40.49
CA ASP A 23 -0.05 39.29 40.22
C ASP A 23 0.38 38.00 39.49
N PRO A 24 1.35 38.07 38.56
CA PRO A 24 1.88 36.89 37.89
C PRO A 24 2.66 36.00 38.87
N PRO A 25 2.63 34.66 38.69
CA PRO A 25 3.37 33.74 39.55
C PRO A 25 4.90 33.93 39.40
N PRO A 26 5.69 33.66 40.46
CA PRO A 26 7.14 33.81 40.42
C PRO A 26 7.75 32.86 39.38
N GLN A 27 8.65 33.37 38.54
CA GLN A 27 9.42 32.55 37.59
C GLN A 27 10.25 31.49 38.33
N PRO A 28 10.31 30.24 37.83
CA PRO A 28 11.26 29.26 38.34
C PRO A 28 12.69 29.71 38.04
N SER A 29 13.54 29.65 39.07
CA SER A 29 14.98 29.95 38.99
C SER A 29 15.69 29.08 37.94
N PRO A 30 16.70 29.61 37.22
CA PRO A 30 17.43 28.86 36.22
C PRO A 30 18.20 27.68 36.85
N SER A 31 18.05 26.50 36.26
CA SER A 31 18.80 25.31 36.61
C SER A 31 20.31 25.55 36.47
N PRO A 32 21.16 24.96 37.34
CA PRO A 32 22.60 25.06 37.16
C PRO A 32 23.02 24.41 35.83
N PRO A 33 24.05 24.93 35.14
CA PRO A 33 24.52 24.37 33.89
C PRO A 33 24.99 22.93 34.12
N GLN A 34 24.40 21.97 33.41
CA GLN A 34 24.91 20.60 33.36
C GLN A 34 26.35 20.64 32.82
N PRO A 35 27.29 19.86 33.39
CA PRO A 35 28.63 19.77 32.84
C PRO A 35 28.52 19.26 31.39
N GLN A 36 28.92 20.11 30.44
CA GLN A 36 29.11 19.71 29.06
C GLN A 36 30.09 18.55 29.05
N GLN A 37 29.60 17.35 28.74
CA GLN A 37 30.46 16.24 28.38
C GLN A 37 31.21 16.68 27.12
N GLN A 38 32.48 17.07 27.31
CA GLN A 38 33.41 17.29 26.22
C GLN A 38 33.48 15.99 25.44
N ARG A 39 32.81 15.97 24.28
CA ARG A 39 33.03 14.93 23.28
C ARG A 39 34.49 15.08 22.85
N THR A 40 35.34 14.22 23.38
CA THR A 40 36.69 14.05 22.90
C THR A 40 36.58 13.74 21.41
N SER A 41 37.10 14.65 20.59
CA SER A 41 37.21 14.47 19.16
C SER A 41 38.19 13.34 18.89
N SER A 42 37.68 12.12 18.76
CA SER A 42 38.48 10.99 18.31
C SER A 42 38.82 11.21 16.84
N LEU A 43 40.09 11.53 16.56
CA LEU A 43 40.68 11.67 15.22
C LEU A 43 40.83 10.34 14.44
N PHE A 44 40.05 9.33 14.81
CA PHE A 44 40.00 8.04 14.13
C PHE A 44 38.55 7.73 13.78
N SER A 45 38.11 8.18 12.60
CA SER A 45 36.85 7.77 12.01
C SER A 45 36.99 6.33 11.51
N PHE A 46 36.83 5.37 12.41
CA PHE A 46 36.51 4.01 11.97
C PHE A 46 35.13 4.04 11.30
N PRO A 47 34.93 3.38 10.15
CA PRO A 47 33.61 3.29 9.56
C PRO A 47 32.67 2.71 10.61
N SER A 48 31.55 3.41 10.88
CA SER A 48 30.54 2.96 11.83
C SER A 48 30.19 1.51 11.50
N ARG A 49 30.37 0.59 12.46
CA ARG A 49 29.99 -0.82 12.24
C ARG A 49 28.55 -0.86 11.76
N PRO A 50 28.25 -1.61 10.70
CA PRO A 50 26.90 -1.68 10.19
C PRO A 50 25.98 -2.22 11.29
N ALA A 51 24.84 -1.55 11.50
CA ALA A 51 23.91 -1.89 12.57
C ALA A 51 23.33 -3.28 12.32
N LEU A 52 23.83 -4.27 13.07
CA LEU A 52 23.34 -5.64 13.08
C LEU A 52 22.10 -5.72 13.98
N ARG A 53 21.00 -6.24 13.43
CA ARG A 53 19.77 -6.51 14.15
C ARG A 53 19.45 -7.99 14.07
N VAL A 54 19.25 -8.61 15.22
CA VAL A 54 18.80 -10.00 15.34
C VAL A 54 17.40 -9.99 15.95
N THR A 55 16.50 -10.81 15.42
CA THR A 55 15.14 -10.99 15.93
C THR A 55 14.80 -12.46 15.89
N SER A 56 14.22 -12.97 16.97
CA SER A 56 13.75 -14.35 17.10
C SER A 56 12.30 -14.29 17.55
N GLU A 57 11.42 -14.98 16.83
CA GLU A 57 10.00 -15.07 17.09
C GLU A 57 9.66 -16.55 17.35
N PHE A 58 8.81 -16.85 18.33
CA PHE A 58 8.34 -18.21 18.63
C PHE A 58 6.85 -18.29 18.32
N ASP A 59 6.44 -19.31 17.58
CA ASP A 59 5.04 -19.63 17.31
C ASP A 59 4.62 -20.83 18.17
N SER A 60 3.64 -20.62 19.05
CA SER A 60 3.13 -21.66 19.94
C SER A 60 2.30 -22.72 19.24
N ASP A 61 1.63 -22.38 18.14
CA ASP A 61 0.73 -23.31 17.45
C ASP A 61 1.53 -24.35 16.66
N SER A 62 2.62 -23.92 16.04
CA SER A 62 3.54 -24.80 15.29
C SER A 62 4.75 -25.28 16.09
N SER A 63 5.04 -24.69 17.25
CA SER A 63 6.25 -24.94 18.06
C SER A 63 7.56 -24.69 17.29
N ILE A 64 7.57 -23.67 16.42
CA ILE A 64 8.71 -23.28 15.57
C ILE A 64 9.27 -21.92 16.00
N PHE A 65 10.59 -21.77 15.91
CA PHE A 65 11.27 -20.48 16.01
C PHE A 65 11.60 -19.93 14.63
N LEU A 66 11.30 -18.65 14.41
CA LEU A 66 11.72 -17.89 13.22
C LEU A 66 12.83 -16.92 13.60
N HIS A 67 14.00 -17.13 13.02
CA HIS A 67 15.17 -16.28 13.22
C HIS A 67 15.35 -15.34 12.03
N LYS A 68 15.62 -14.06 12.31
CA LYS A 68 15.89 -13.00 11.32
C LYS A 68 17.12 -12.23 11.76
N ILE A 69 18.19 -12.31 10.98
CA ILE A 69 19.43 -11.55 11.16
C ILE A 69 19.50 -10.55 10.02
N SER A 70 19.68 -9.26 10.31
CA SER A 70 19.81 -8.26 9.27
C SER A 70 20.88 -7.22 9.56
N CYS A 71 21.53 -6.75 8.52
CA CYS A 71 22.65 -5.84 8.58
C CYS A 71 22.46 -4.75 7.52
N LYS A 72 22.48 -3.48 7.92
CA LYS A 72 22.44 -2.34 7.00
C LYS A 72 23.85 -2.04 6.51
N LEU A 73 24.06 -1.99 5.21
CA LEU A 73 25.34 -1.73 4.56
C LEU A 73 25.35 -0.33 3.94
N PHE A 74 26.53 0.25 3.75
CA PHE A 74 26.75 1.52 3.04
C PHE A 74 25.82 2.65 3.53
N ASP A 75 25.89 3.01 4.81
CA ASP A 75 25.03 4.05 5.40
C ASP A 75 23.53 3.85 5.18
N SER A 76 23.09 2.58 5.20
CA SER A 76 21.70 2.16 4.95
C SER A 76 21.24 2.20 3.50
N LEU A 77 22.15 2.33 2.52
CA LEU A 77 21.82 2.20 1.10
C LEU A 77 21.44 0.76 0.70
N ALA A 78 21.92 -0.22 1.45
CA ALA A 78 21.57 -1.61 1.26
C ALA A 78 21.33 -2.34 2.58
N LYS A 79 20.67 -3.49 2.51
CA LYS A 79 20.37 -4.36 3.63
C LYS A 79 20.61 -5.81 3.23
N LEU A 80 21.41 -6.51 4.02
CA LEU A 80 21.52 -7.96 3.99
C LEU A 80 20.59 -8.54 5.07
N LYS A 81 19.81 -9.56 4.74
CA LYS A 81 18.93 -10.29 5.66
C LYS A 81 19.16 -11.78 5.49
N VAL A 82 19.35 -12.50 6.58
CA VAL A 82 19.27 -13.96 6.65
C VAL A 82 18.05 -14.30 7.49
N SER A 83 17.21 -15.21 7.04
CA SER A 83 16.15 -15.79 7.86
C SER A 83 16.13 -17.30 7.73
N PHE A 84 15.75 -17.98 8.80
CA PHE A 84 15.58 -19.42 8.83
C PHE A 84 14.64 -19.78 9.97
N GLN A 85 14.03 -20.96 9.87
CA GLN A 85 13.21 -21.51 10.93
C GLN A 85 13.95 -22.66 11.62
N ASN A 86 13.62 -22.94 12.88
CA ASN A 86 13.99 -24.22 13.49
C ASN A 86 12.92 -24.78 14.43
N ASP A 87 12.87 -26.10 14.50
CA ASP A 87 11.98 -26.82 15.40
C ASP A 87 12.59 -26.99 16.82
N ASN A 88 11.83 -27.66 17.69
CA ASN A 88 12.24 -28.01 19.04
C ASN A 88 13.38 -29.04 19.11
N LYS A 89 13.75 -29.67 17.99
CA LYS A 89 14.90 -30.58 17.86
C LYS A 89 16.15 -29.86 17.34
N GLY A 90 16.04 -28.57 17.02
CA GLY A 90 17.12 -27.77 16.46
C GLY A 90 17.33 -27.99 14.96
N GLN A 91 16.40 -28.65 14.28
CA GLN A 91 16.44 -28.83 12.83
C GLN A 91 16.08 -27.53 12.14
N ILE A 92 16.86 -27.13 11.13
CA ILE A 92 16.72 -25.86 10.42
C ILE A 92 15.94 -26.06 9.12
N PHE A 93 15.00 -25.17 8.83
CA PHE A 93 14.14 -25.19 7.64
C PHE A 93 14.02 -23.80 7.02
N GLU A 94 13.65 -23.74 5.74
CA GLU A 94 13.44 -22.51 4.97
C GLU A 94 14.56 -21.45 5.12
N PRO A 95 15.86 -21.81 4.96
CA PRO A 95 16.92 -20.81 5.01
C PRO A 95 16.83 -19.88 3.79
N GLN A 96 16.72 -18.58 4.06
CA GLN A 96 16.58 -17.53 3.07
C GLN A 96 17.63 -16.44 3.26
N LEU A 97 18.26 -16.05 2.16
CA LEU A 97 19.20 -14.93 2.09
C LEU A 97 18.60 -13.84 1.20
N ALA A 98 18.52 -12.61 1.70
CA ALA A 98 18.04 -11.48 0.93
C ALA A 98 19.03 -10.31 0.97
N PHE A 99 19.29 -9.73 -0.19
CA PHE A 99 19.96 -8.45 -0.34
C PHE A 99 18.97 -7.45 -0.91
N THR A 100 18.81 -6.29 -0.29
CA THR A 100 17.86 -5.26 -0.73
C THR A 100 18.55 -3.92 -0.76
N SER A 101 18.52 -3.25 -1.90
CA SER A 101 18.98 -1.87 -2.09
C SER A 101 17.90 -1.08 -2.83
N LYS A 102 18.13 0.21 -3.07
CA LYS A 102 17.21 1.04 -3.85
C LYS A 102 16.94 0.49 -5.25
N HIS A 103 17.96 -0.03 -5.93
CA HIS A 103 17.89 -0.37 -7.36
C HIS A 103 17.96 -1.86 -7.65
N LEU A 104 18.38 -2.67 -6.68
CA LEU A 104 18.58 -4.11 -6.81
C LEU A 104 18.10 -4.81 -5.55
N SER A 105 17.29 -5.84 -5.73
CA SER A 105 16.91 -6.78 -4.69
C SER A 105 17.17 -8.21 -5.17
N LEU A 106 17.78 -9.03 -4.32
CA LEU A 106 18.04 -10.44 -4.55
C LEU A 106 17.43 -11.21 -3.38
N HIS A 107 16.64 -12.22 -3.68
CA HIS A 107 16.09 -13.15 -2.70
C HIS A 107 16.53 -14.55 -3.11
N TYR A 108 17.31 -15.20 -2.26
CA TYR A 108 17.79 -16.55 -2.48
C TYR A 108 17.17 -17.48 -1.45
N ASP A 109 16.48 -18.48 -1.93
CA ASP A 109 15.94 -19.58 -1.14
C ASP A 109 16.91 -20.77 -1.26
N LEU A 110 17.52 -21.14 -0.14
CA LEU A 110 18.53 -22.21 -0.11
C LEU A 110 17.89 -23.59 -0.30
N GLU A 111 16.66 -23.78 0.17
CA GLU A 111 15.95 -25.07 0.09
C GLU A 111 15.51 -25.33 -1.34
N GLU A 112 14.95 -24.31 -2.00
CA GLU A 112 14.59 -24.38 -3.40
C GLU A 112 15.78 -24.25 -4.36
N GLN A 113 16.95 -23.82 -3.87
CA GLN A 113 18.10 -23.45 -4.71
C GLN A 113 17.73 -22.44 -5.80
N ASN A 114 16.83 -21.52 -5.46
CA ASN A 114 16.29 -20.54 -6.39
C ASN A 114 16.70 -19.12 -5.99
N ALA A 115 17.06 -18.31 -6.97
CA ALA A 115 17.30 -16.89 -6.80
C ALA A 115 16.24 -16.10 -7.56
N PHE A 116 15.64 -15.13 -6.88
CA PHE A 116 14.74 -14.15 -7.46
C PHE A 116 15.40 -12.77 -7.44
N VAL A 117 15.68 -12.24 -8.62
CA VAL A 117 16.39 -10.98 -8.86
C VAL A 117 15.39 -9.93 -9.31
N LYS A 118 15.39 -8.76 -8.66
CA LYS A 118 14.61 -7.59 -9.04
C LYS A 118 15.53 -6.40 -9.21
N SER A 119 15.44 -5.70 -10.32
CA SER A 119 16.14 -4.45 -10.56
C SER A 119 15.16 -3.34 -10.94
N SER A 120 15.48 -2.12 -10.56
CA SER A 120 14.67 -0.96 -10.89
C SER A 120 15.53 0.31 -10.92
N PHE A 121 15.34 1.16 -11.92
CA PHE A 121 16.07 2.41 -12.04
C PHE A 121 15.27 3.46 -12.79
N ASP A 122 15.50 4.72 -12.42
CA ASP A 122 14.80 5.87 -13.00
C ASP A 122 15.57 6.35 -14.24
N VAL A 123 14.89 6.45 -15.37
CA VAL A 123 15.40 7.05 -16.61
C VAL A 123 14.80 8.45 -16.72
N GLY A 124 15.26 9.33 -15.83
CA GLY A 124 14.73 10.68 -15.67
C GLY A 124 13.51 10.75 -14.74
N PRO A 125 12.84 11.92 -14.65
CA PRO A 125 11.85 12.18 -13.60
C PRO A 125 10.51 11.47 -13.81
N LYS A 126 10.22 11.01 -15.03
CA LYS A 126 8.91 10.47 -15.42
C LYS A 126 8.96 9.03 -15.92
N LEU A 127 10.14 8.43 -16.09
CA LEU A 127 10.27 7.10 -16.68
C LEU A 127 11.01 6.19 -15.73
N HIS A 128 10.42 5.04 -15.41
CA HIS A 128 10.97 4.06 -14.48
C HIS A 128 11.05 2.70 -15.15
N PHE A 129 12.23 2.09 -15.15
CA PHE A 129 12.44 0.74 -15.65
C PHE A 129 12.47 -0.25 -14.51
N ARG A 130 11.87 -1.42 -14.72
CA ARG A 130 11.89 -2.55 -13.80
C ARG A 130 12.21 -3.83 -14.54
N ALA A 131 12.93 -4.73 -13.90
CA ALA A 131 13.09 -6.10 -14.35
C ALA A 131 13.05 -7.05 -13.15
N ALA A 132 12.36 -8.16 -13.30
CA ALA A 132 12.31 -9.25 -12.33
C ALA A 132 12.65 -10.56 -13.04
N HIS A 133 13.40 -11.44 -12.37
CA HIS A 133 13.81 -12.71 -12.94
C HIS A 133 13.90 -13.79 -11.85
N ASP A 134 13.23 -14.90 -12.09
CA ASP A 134 13.34 -16.16 -11.38
C ASP A 134 14.35 -17.06 -12.11
N VAL A 135 15.48 -17.32 -11.44
CA VAL A 135 16.62 -18.00 -12.04
C VAL A 135 16.34 -19.47 -12.26
N LYS A 136 15.66 -20.16 -11.33
CA LYS A 136 15.36 -21.59 -11.43
C LYS A 136 14.28 -21.85 -12.47
N ALA A 137 13.23 -21.02 -12.50
CA ALA A 137 12.17 -21.12 -13.50
C ALA A 137 12.60 -20.61 -14.88
N GLN A 138 13.74 -19.91 -14.97
CA GLN A 138 14.20 -19.21 -16.18
C GLN A 138 13.13 -18.28 -16.75
N GLN A 139 12.33 -17.65 -15.88
CA GLN A 139 11.22 -16.79 -16.24
C GLN A 139 11.35 -15.44 -15.55
N GLY A 140 10.78 -14.41 -16.13
CA GLY A 140 10.93 -13.05 -15.64
C GLY A 140 10.00 -12.09 -16.35
N GLU A 141 10.09 -10.83 -15.96
CA GLU A 141 9.32 -9.74 -16.55
C GLU A 141 10.23 -8.52 -16.63
N VAL A 142 10.23 -7.85 -17.79
CA VAL A 142 10.78 -6.51 -17.94
C VAL A 142 9.63 -5.54 -18.13
N GLY A 143 9.75 -4.33 -17.61
CA GLY A 143 8.73 -3.32 -17.79
C GLY A 143 9.24 -1.90 -17.67
N VAL A 144 8.47 -0.99 -18.23
CA VAL A 144 8.67 0.45 -18.19
C VAL A 144 7.40 1.14 -17.74
N VAL A 145 7.52 2.11 -16.86
CA VAL A 145 6.42 2.93 -16.35
C VAL A 145 6.71 4.39 -16.69
N ALA A 146 5.84 5.01 -17.47
CA ALA A 146 5.84 6.42 -17.78
C ALA A 146 4.78 7.15 -16.94
N ASN A 147 5.20 8.00 -16.03
CA ASN A 147 4.32 8.91 -15.29
C ASN A 147 3.94 10.10 -16.19
N LEU A 148 2.65 10.23 -16.48
CA LEU A 148 2.12 11.25 -17.38
C LEU A 148 1.83 12.58 -16.65
N GLY A 149 1.85 12.58 -15.31
CA GLY A 149 1.67 13.76 -14.46
C GLY A 149 0.46 13.68 -13.55
N ASP A 150 0.25 14.75 -12.78
CA ASP A 150 -0.93 14.91 -11.93
C ASP A 150 -2.21 14.89 -12.76
N PRO A 151 -3.34 14.39 -12.22
CA PRO A 151 -3.58 13.80 -10.89
C PRO A 151 -3.07 12.37 -10.61
N GLY A 152 -2.14 11.82 -11.39
CA GLY A 152 -1.59 10.47 -11.16
C GLY A 152 -1.82 9.52 -12.34
N TYR A 153 -1.71 10.04 -13.56
CA TYR A 153 -1.80 9.24 -14.77
C TYR A 153 -0.47 8.53 -15.04
N ALA A 154 -0.51 7.27 -15.45
CA ALA A 154 0.68 6.54 -15.86
C ALA A 154 0.38 5.53 -16.97
N LEU A 155 1.38 5.28 -17.82
CA LEU A 155 1.38 4.20 -18.79
C LEU A 155 2.46 3.19 -18.41
N GLU A 156 2.10 1.92 -18.30
CA GLU A 156 2.99 0.83 -17.98
C GLU A 156 2.99 -0.17 -19.14
N LEU A 157 4.18 -0.57 -19.58
CA LEU A 157 4.37 -1.60 -20.57
C LEU A 157 5.28 -2.66 -19.98
N SER A 158 4.84 -3.91 -19.92
CA SER A 158 5.64 -5.03 -19.45
C SER A 158 5.62 -6.21 -20.41
N SER A 159 6.66 -7.04 -20.38
CA SER A 159 6.83 -8.22 -21.22
C SER A 159 7.48 -9.34 -20.42
N PRO A 160 7.05 -10.60 -20.59
CA PRO A 160 7.74 -11.74 -20.02
C PRO A 160 9.12 -11.95 -20.67
N VAL A 161 10.04 -12.57 -19.92
CA VAL A 161 11.38 -12.97 -20.37
C VAL A 161 11.66 -14.43 -19.92
N PRO A 162 12.01 -15.36 -20.83
CA PRO A 162 12.14 -15.19 -22.27
C PRO A 162 10.80 -14.82 -22.91
N TYR A 163 10.83 -14.34 -24.15
CA TYR A 163 9.63 -13.89 -24.85
C TYR A 163 8.76 -15.11 -25.22
N VAL A 164 7.89 -15.52 -24.29
CA VAL A 164 6.95 -16.64 -24.44
C VAL A 164 5.48 -16.20 -24.35
N GLY A 165 5.24 -14.90 -24.27
CA GLY A 165 3.91 -14.32 -24.23
C GLY A 165 3.93 -12.92 -24.78
N TYR A 166 2.76 -12.31 -24.87
CA TYR A 166 2.62 -10.97 -25.41
C TYR A 166 2.82 -9.88 -24.35
N PRO A 167 3.24 -8.68 -24.76
CA PRO A 167 3.38 -7.56 -23.83
C PRO A 167 2.03 -7.16 -23.24
N LYS A 168 2.05 -6.75 -21.97
CA LYS A 168 0.94 -6.15 -21.25
C LYS A 168 1.09 -4.64 -21.25
N ALA A 169 0.09 -3.92 -21.72
CA ALA A 169 0.02 -2.47 -21.62
C ALA A 169 -1.06 -2.08 -20.61
N THR A 170 -0.72 -1.26 -19.61
CA THR A 170 -1.64 -0.80 -18.57
C THR A 170 -1.66 0.72 -18.51
N PHE A 171 -2.83 1.31 -18.69
CA PHE A 171 -3.08 2.73 -18.47
C PHE A 171 -3.71 2.94 -17.08
N LYS A 172 -3.03 3.70 -16.23
CA LYS A 172 -3.45 4.04 -14.88
C LYS A 172 -3.94 5.48 -14.84
N PHE A 173 -5.03 5.70 -14.11
CA PHE A 173 -5.62 7.00 -13.86
C PHE A 173 -6.08 7.07 -12.39
N PRO A 174 -6.37 8.26 -11.83
CA PRO A 174 -6.61 8.41 -10.38
C PRO A 174 -7.72 7.52 -9.82
N LEU A 175 -8.67 7.19 -10.68
CA LEU A 175 -9.87 6.44 -10.33
C LEU A 175 -9.78 4.96 -10.74
N GLY A 176 -8.67 4.49 -11.32
CA GLY A 176 -8.65 3.14 -11.87
C GLY A 176 -7.48 2.82 -12.79
N GLU A 177 -7.58 1.67 -13.44
CA GLU A 177 -6.65 1.25 -14.47
C GLU A 177 -7.34 0.37 -15.51
N VAL A 178 -6.80 0.38 -16.72
CA VAL A 178 -7.19 -0.51 -17.82
C VAL A 178 -5.93 -1.18 -18.35
N SER A 179 -5.96 -2.49 -18.48
CA SER A 179 -4.90 -3.30 -19.04
C SER A 179 -5.34 -3.98 -20.33
N LEU A 180 -4.40 -4.08 -21.26
CA LEU A 180 -4.52 -4.79 -22.52
C LEU A 180 -3.42 -5.85 -22.58
N VAL A 181 -3.80 -7.09 -22.84
CA VAL A 181 -2.88 -8.23 -23.01
C VAL A 181 -3.30 -8.96 -24.27
N GLU A 182 -2.40 -9.15 -25.22
CA GLU A 182 -2.67 -10.02 -26.37
C GLU A 182 -2.60 -11.48 -25.90
N ARG A 183 -3.60 -12.28 -26.27
CA ARG A 183 -3.69 -13.71 -26.00
C ARG A 183 -3.80 -14.44 -27.33
N GLU A 184 -3.13 -15.59 -27.43
CA GLU A 184 -3.42 -16.57 -28.46
C GLU A 184 -4.53 -17.48 -27.93
N GLU A 185 -5.66 -17.50 -28.63
CA GLU A 185 -6.72 -18.48 -28.40
C GLU A 185 -6.61 -19.58 -29.44
N GLU A 186 -6.97 -20.82 -29.07
CA GLU A 186 -6.83 -21.99 -29.95
C GLU A 186 -7.59 -21.85 -31.28
N GLU A 187 -8.65 -21.02 -31.33
CA GLU A 187 -9.50 -20.82 -32.51
C GLU A 187 -9.27 -19.48 -33.24
N VAL A 188 -8.73 -18.45 -32.58
CA VAL A 188 -8.50 -17.12 -33.15
C VAL A 188 -7.03 -16.75 -33.00
N LYS A 189 -6.36 -16.53 -34.15
CA LYS A 189 -4.90 -16.33 -34.21
C LYS A 189 -4.36 -15.23 -33.27
N LYS A 190 -5.16 -14.22 -32.92
CA LYS A 190 -4.82 -13.10 -32.01
C LYS A 190 -6.09 -12.48 -31.42
N THR A 191 -6.31 -12.62 -30.12
CA THR A 191 -7.39 -11.94 -29.40
C THR A 191 -6.79 -10.96 -28.38
N LEU A 192 -7.32 -9.74 -28.31
CA LEU A 192 -6.91 -8.75 -27.31
C LEU A 192 -7.78 -8.90 -26.06
N SER A 193 -7.19 -9.34 -24.96
CA SER A 193 -7.84 -9.39 -23.66
C SER A 193 -7.76 -8.02 -22.99
N ILE A 194 -8.92 -7.50 -22.60
CA ILE A 194 -9.05 -6.23 -21.88
C ILE A 194 -9.44 -6.56 -20.44
N SER A 195 -8.79 -5.92 -19.47
CA SER A 195 -9.23 -5.92 -18.09
C SER A 195 -9.14 -4.52 -17.51
N GLY A 196 -9.89 -4.23 -16.46
CA GLY A 196 -9.81 -2.92 -15.85
C GLY A 196 -10.64 -2.78 -14.59
N ILE A 197 -10.33 -1.76 -13.83
CA ILE A 197 -11.07 -1.38 -12.63
C ILE A 197 -11.26 0.13 -12.64
N ALA A 198 -12.47 0.59 -12.35
CA ALA A 198 -12.81 1.98 -12.16
C ALA A 198 -13.56 2.17 -10.85
N LYS A 199 -13.24 3.22 -10.12
CA LYS A 199 -13.83 3.57 -8.83
C LYS A 199 -14.34 5.00 -8.87
N GLY A 200 -15.50 5.25 -8.29
CA GLY A 200 -16.07 6.59 -8.23
C GLY A 200 -16.91 6.76 -6.99
N GLN A 201 -16.91 7.97 -6.43
CA GLN A 201 -17.85 8.32 -5.38
C GLN A 201 -19.22 8.59 -6.02
N ILE A 202 -20.24 7.88 -5.53
CA ILE A 202 -21.63 8.05 -5.93
C ILE A 202 -22.44 8.12 -4.65
N LEU A 203 -23.25 9.17 -4.48
CA LEU A 203 -23.93 9.47 -3.22
C LEU A 203 -22.91 9.51 -2.05
N ASN A 204 -23.18 8.76 -0.98
CA ASN A 204 -22.34 8.66 0.21
C ASN A 204 -21.47 7.39 0.22
N GLY A 205 -21.27 6.76 -0.94
CA GLY A 205 -20.50 5.52 -1.05
C GLY A 205 -19.58 5.51 -2.26
N ILE A 206 -18.84 4.40 -2.38
CA ILE A 206 -17.88 4.16 -3.45
C ILE A 206 -18.43 3.07 -4.36
N CYS A 207 -18.66 3.41 -5.62
CA CYS A 207 -18.91 2.45 -6.69
C CYS A 207 -17.58 1.96 -7.26
N THR A 208 -17.46 0.66 -7.49
CA THR A 208 -16.33 -0.01 -8.14
C THR A 208 -16.88 -0.86 -9.27
N ALA A 209 -16.42 -0.63 -10.49
CA ALA A 209 -16.62 -1.52 -11.63
C ALA A 209 -15.29 -2.22 -11.91
N GLN A 210 -15.28 -3.54 -11.94
CA GLN A 210 -14.13 -4.36 -12.29
C GLN A 210 -14.52 -5.28 -13.45
N TYR A 211 -13.77 -5.23 -14.54
CA TYR A 211 -13.95 -6.11 -15.69
C TYR A 211 -12.69 -6.96 -15.87
N GLU A 212 -12.87 -8.27 -15.96
CA GLU A 212 -11.78 -9.22 -16.12
C GLU A 212 -12.32 -10.49 -16.77
N GLU A 213 -11.70 -10.95 -17.86
CA GLU A 213 -12.05 -12.21 -18.54
C GLU A 213 -13.56 -12.33 -18.84
N GLU A 214 -14.14 -11.29 -19.43
CA GLU A 214 -15.57 -11.19 -19.77
C GLU A 214 -16.54 -11.05 -18.60
N ASP A 215 -16.06 -11.13 -17.36
CA ASP A 215 -16.85 -10.89 -16.16
C ASP A 215 -16.80 -9.41 -15.73
N LEU A 216 -17.96 -8.78 -15.64
CA LEU A 216 -18.14 -7.43 -15.08
C LEU A 216 -18.72 -7.52 -13.66
N LYS A 217 -17.91 -7.14 -12.67
CA LYS A 217 -18.30 -7.03 -11.27
C LYS A 217 -18.53 -5.57 -10.88
N LEU A 218 -19.78 -5.24 -10.54
CA LEU A 218 -20.16 -3.94 -9.98
C LEU A 218 -20.34 -4.09 -8.47
N ARG A 219 -19.65 -3.25 -7.69
CA ARG A 219 -19.73 -3.23 -6.22
C ARG A 219 -19.94 -1.81 -5.74
N TYR A 220 -20.97 -1.59 -4.94
CA TYR A 220 -21.13 -0.34 -4.19
C TYR A 220 -20.74 -0.57 -2.73
N CYS A 221 -20.05 0.39 -2.12
CA CYS A 221 -19.66 0.33 -0.72
C CYS A 221 -20.10 1.60 -0.01
N TYR A 222 -21.13 1.49 0.81
CA TYR A 222 -21.53 2.51 1.76
C TYR A 222 -21.06 2.10 3.15
N LYS A 223 -20.46 3.05 3.89
CA LYS A 223 -20.07 2.82 5.28
C LYS A 223 -20.11 4.13 6.07
N ASP A 224 -20.81 4.08 7.18
CA ASP A 224 -20.78 5.10 8.24
C ASP A 224 -20.36 4.46 9.58
N GLU A 225 -20.53 5.18 10.69
CA GLU A 225 -20.16 4.68 12.04
C GLU A 225 -20.98 3.46 12.47
N ALA A 226 -22.27 3.41 12.11
CA ALA A 226 -23.22 2.40 12.59
C ALA A 226 -23.57 1.35 11.53
N LEU A 227 -23.36 1.61 10.24
CA LEU A 227 -23.84 0.80 9.13
C LEU A 227 -22.75 0.62 8.08
N SER A 228 -22.64 -0.58 7.52
CA SER A 228 -21.99 -0.79 6.24
C SER A 228 -22.88 -1.64 5.34
N PHE A 229 -23.05 -1.20 4.10
CA PHE A 229 -23.87 -1.88 3.09
C PHE A 229 -23.07 -2.00 1.80
N ILE A 230 -22.87 -3.24 1.34
CA ILE A 230 -21.99 -3.55 0.22
C ILE A 230 -22.72 -4.49 -0.75
N PRO A 231 -23.62 -3.97 -1.61
CA PRO A 231 -24.22 -4.77 -2.68
C PRO A 231 -23.21 -4.95 -3.82
N THR A 232 -23.24 -6.14 -4.42
CA THR A 232 -22.40 -6.55 -5.53
C THR A 232 -23.24 -7.32 -6.54
N ILE A 233 -23.03 -7.05 -7.84
CA ILE A 233 -23.57 -7.85 -8.93
C ILE A 233 -22.44 -8.22 -9.88
N SER A 234 -22.42 -9.47 -10.33
CA SER A 234 -21.54 -9.95 -11.40
C SER A 234 -22.35 -10.23 -12.66
N LEU A 235 -21.86 -9.78 -13.80
CA LEU A 235 -22.41 -10.02 -15.14
C LEU A 235 -21.37 -10.77 -15.98
N PRO A 236 -21.77 -11.69 -16.87
CA PRO A 236 -23.16 -12.01 -17.25
C PRO A 236 -23.85 -13.00 -16.31
N SER A 237 -23.14 -13.54 -15.31
CA SER A 237 -23.68 -14.56 -14.39
C SER A 237 -24.91 -14.12 -13.58
N ASN A 238 -25.20 -12.82 -13.51
CA ASN A 238 -26.27 -12.22 -12.70
C ASN A 238 -26.20 -12.60 -11.21
N ALA A 239 -25.02 -13.03 -10.72
CA ALA A 239 -24.83 -13.38 -9.32
C ALA A 239 -24.91 -12.10 -8.49
N LEU A 240 -25.87 -12.04 -7.56
CA LEU A 240 -26.09 -10.90 -6.68
C LEU A 240 -25.63 -11.28 -5.27
N SER A 241 -24.85 -10.42 -4.63
CA SER A 241 -24.56 -10.56 -3.21
C SER A 241 -24.69 -9.22 -2.50
N PHE A 242 -24.97 -9.27 -1.21
CA PHE A 242 -24.81 -8.09 -0.37
C PHE A 242 -24.30 -8.45 1.01
N ALA A 243 -23.42 -7.62 1.53
CA ALA A 243 -22.99 -7.66 2.92
C ALA A 243 -23.57 -6.45 3.65
N LEU A 244 -24.31 -6.72 4.72
CA LEU A 244 -24.85 -5.72 5.62
C LEU A 244 -24.26 -5.93 7.01
N LYS A 245 -23.67 -4.88 7.57
CA LYS A 245 -23.34 -4.82 8.99
C LYS A 245 -24.07 -3.63 9.60
N ARG A 246 -24.70 -3.85 10.76
CA ARG A 246 -25.30 -2.79 11.57
C ARG A 246 -24.87 -2.94 13.02
N GLN A 247 -24.31 -1.88 13.58
CA GLN A 247 -23.98 -1.76 14.98
C GLN A 247 -25.14 -1.10 15.70
N PHE A 248 -25.61 -1.71 16.79
CA PHE A 248 -26.68 -1.17 17.63
C PHE A 248 -26.13 -0.59 18.93
N SER A 249 -25.04 -1.17 19.45
CA SER A 249 -24.32 -0.71 20.64
C SER A 249 -22.81 -1.00 20.47
N PRO A 250 -21.91 -0.52 21.35
CA PRO A 250 -20.49 -0.88 21.31
C PRO A 250 -20.22 -2.40 21.34
N SER A 251 -21.13 -3.17 21.93
CA SER A 251 -21.01 -4.62 22.08
C SER A 251 -21.89 -5.41 21.11
N ASP A 252 -22.97 -4.82 20.59
CA ASP A 252 -23.96 -5.52 19.76
C ASP A 252 -23.90 -5.14 18.29
N LYS A 253 -23.76 -6.16 17.45
CA LYS A 253 -23.61 -6.01 16.00
C LYS A 253 -24.30 -7.13 15.24
N LEU A 254 -25.13 -6.74 14.27
CA LEU A 254 -25.65 -7.64 13.25
C LEU A 254 -24.69 -7.69 12.05
N ARG A 255 -24.49 -8.90 11.54
CA ARG A 255 -23.82 -9.18 10.26
C ARG A 255 -24.72 -10.09 9.44
N LEU A 256 -24.99 -9.71 8.20
CA LEU A 256 -25.72 -10.51 7.23
C LEU A 256 -24.90 -10.54 5.94
N GLU A 257 -24.62 -11.73 5.44
CA GLU A 257 -24.02 -11.96 4.13
C GLU A 257 -25.00 -12.83 3.34
N LEU A 258 -25.50 -12.28 2.23
CA LEU A 258 -26.39 -13.01 1.33
C LEU A 258 -25.70 -13.13 -0.03
N SER A 259 -25.71 -14.33 -0.59
CA SER A 259 -25.30 -14.60 -1.98
C SER A 259 -26.44 -15.32 -2.70
N LEU A 260 -26.87 -14.76 -3.82
CA LEU A 260 -27.89 -15.28 -4.71
C LEU A 260 -27.21 -15.73 -5.99
N PHE A 261 -27.27 -17.03 -6.26
CA PHE A 261 -26.79 -17.65 -7.49
C PHE A 261 -27.86 -17.49 -8.60
N PRO A 262 -27.48 -17.56 -9.89
CA PRO A 262 -28.34 -17.17 -11.00
C PRO A 262 -29.74 -17.78 -10.97
N PHE A 263 -30.74 -16.94 -11.26
CA PHE A 263 -31.99 -17.42 -11.85
C PHE A 263 -31.67 -17.86 -13.28
N PHE A 264 -31.71 -19.17 -13.55
CA PHE A 264 -31.66 -19.66 -14.93
C PHE A 264 -32.76 -18.94 -15.73
N PRO A 265 -32.46 -18.37 -16.91
CA PRO A 265 -33.52 -17.86 -17.76
C PRO A 265 -34.41 -19.05 -18.15
N LEU A 266 -35.70 -18.99 -17.79
CA LEU A 266 -36.69 -19.78 -18.49
C LEU A 266 -36.64 -19.31 -19.94
N HIS A 267 -36.12 -20.15 -20.83
CA HIS A 267 -36.40 -20.02 -22.25
C HIS A 267 -37.93 -20.07 -22.42
N ILE A 268 -38.51 -18.95 -22.86
CA ILE A 268 -39.88 -18.87 -23.38
C ILE A 268 -39.81 -18.99 -24.89
#